data_AF-A0A8A3S6K7-F1
#
_entry.id   AF-A0A8A3S6K7-F1
#
_cell.length_a   1.000
_cell.length_b   1.000
_cell.length_c   1.000
_cell.angle_alpha   90.00
_cell.angle_beta   90.00
_cell.angle_gamma   90.00
#
_symmetry.space_group_name_H-M   'P 1'
#
loop_
_entity.id
_entity.type
_entity.pdbx_description
1 polymer ?
#
loop_
_entity_poly.entity_id
_entity_poly.type
_entity_poly.pdbx_seq_one_letter_code
_entity_poly.pdbx_strand_id
1 'polypeptide(L)'
;MDIDFSRYEREEERRRIEIDFTARFVGPIPSRSEIVDALALLSGADPASVVLDRLSPRAKKGEVRGKARVYDDAAARSAGER
;
A
#
# COMPACT_ATOMS: atom_id res chain seq x y z
N MET A 1 7.15 -0.04 -12.29
CA MET A 1 7.43 -0.35 -10.87
C MET A 1 6.95 -1.76 -10.61
N ASP A 2 7.69 -2.53 -9.83
CA ASP A 2 7.35 -3.90 -9.45
C ASP A 2 7.12 -3.94 -7.94
N ILE A 3 6.01 -4.51 -7.48
CA ILE A 3 5.68 -4.57 -6.05
C ILE A 3 5.68 -6.02 -5.60
N ASP A 4 6.53 -6.30 -4.61
CA ASP A 4 6.57 -7.57 -3.91
C ASP A 4 5.84 -7.45 -2.57
N PHE A 5 4.96 -8.39 -2.26
CA PHE A 5 4.24 -8.46 -0.99
C PHE A 5 4.94 -9.42 -0.05
N SER A 6 5.62 -8.86 0.96
CA SER A 6 6.25 -9.64 2.02
C SER A 6 5.26 -10.10 3.08
N ARG A 7 4.13 -9.39 3.25
CA ARG A 7 2.98 -9.82 4.06
C ARG A 7 1.69 -9.36 3.39
N TYR A 8 0.68 -10.22 3.42
CA TYR A 8 -0.67 -9.93 2.94
C TYR A 8 -1.67 -10.62 3.88
N GLU A 9 -2.19 -9.89 4.84
CA GLU A 9 -3.04 -10.45 5.91
C GLU A 9 -4.40 -9.75 5.91
N ARG A 10 -5.48 -10.52 5.85
CA ARG A 10 -6.84 -9.98 5.93
C ARG A 10 -7.30 -9.95 7.38
N GLU A 11 -7.66 -8.76 7.85
CA GLU A 11 -8.33 -8.55 9.13
C GLU A 11 -9.84 -8.38 8.91
N GLU A 12 -10.59 -9.45 9.13
CA GLU A 12 -12.04 -9.47 8.93
C GLU A 12 -12.77 -8.53 9.90
N GLU A 13 -12.33 -8.44 11.16
CA GLU A 13 -12.93 -7.57 12.19
C GLU A 13 -12.93 -6.09 11.77
N ARG A 14 -11.86 -5.67 11.11
CA ARG A 14 -11.65 -4.27 10.68
C ARG A 14 -11.92 -4.07 9.18
N ARG A 15 -12.36 -5.11 8.48
CA ARG A 15 -12.60 -5.14 7.01
C ARG A 15 -11.46 -4.50 6.22
N ARG A 16 -10.24 -4.93 6.53
CA ARG A 16 -9.03 -4.39 5.91
C ARG A 16 -8.01 -5.47 5.64
N ILE A 17 -7.08 -5.19 4.74
CA ILE A 17 -5.94 -6.02 4.42
C ILE A 17 -4.68 -5.23 4.79
N GLU A 18 -3.86 -5.82 5.64
CA GLU A 18 -2.55 -5.30 6.00
C GLU A 18 -1.51 -5.87 5.05
N ILE A 19 -0.79 -4.97 4.38
CA ILE A 19 0.18 -5.30 3.35
C ILE A 19 1.54 -4.73 3.75
N ASP A 20 2.53 -5.60 3.92
CA ASP A 20 3.93 -5.20 3.97
C ASP A 20 4.52 -5.40 2.56
N PHE A 21 5.04 -4.34 1.94
CA PHE A 21 5.47 -4.38 0.55
C PHE A 21 6.86 -3.81 0.33
N THR A 22 7.51 -4.28 -0.74
CA THR A 22 8.71 -3.70 -1.32
C THR A 22 8.44 -3.32 -2.78
N ALA A 23 8.42 -2.03 -3.06
CA ALA A 23 8.27 -1.48 -4.41
C ALA A 23 9.65 -1.24 -5.03
N ARG A 24 9.99 -2.00 -6.07
CA ARG A 24 11.21 -1.87 -6.87
C ARG A 24 10.96 -0.95 -8.05
N PHE A 25 11.84 0.03 -8.24
CA PHE A 25 11.73 1.05 -9.27
C PHE A 25 13.07 1.28 -9.98
N VAL A 26 12.98 1.72 -11.23
CA VAL A 26 14.13 2.11 -12.04
C VAL A 26 14.02 3.61 -12.31
N GLY A 27 15.06 4.36 -11.95
CA GLY A 27 15.09 5.82 -12.11
C GLY A 27 14.60 6.58 -10.87
N PRO A 28 13.72 7.59 -11.00
CA PRO A 28 13.28 8.41 -9.87
C PRO A 28 12.47 7.61 -8.84
N ILE A 29 12.52 8.05 -7.59
CA ILE A 29 11.74 7.47 -6.50
C ILE A 29 10.24 7.70 -6.80
N PRO A 30 9.40 6.65 -6.81
CA PRO A 30 7.98 6.78 -7.11
C PRO A 30 7.27 7.63 -6.07
N SER A 31 6.28 8.40 -6.51
CA SER A 31 5.46 9.22 -5.63
C SER A 31 4.51 8.36 -4.79
N ARG A 32 4.04 8.89 -3.65
CA ARG A 32 3.05 8.19 -2.82
C ARG A 32 1.80 7.80 -3.61
N SER A 33 1.31 8.68 -4.48
CA SER A 33 0.13 8.41 -5.31
C SER A 33 0.38 7.25 -6.27
N GLU A 34 1.53 7.20 -6.95
CA GLU A 34 1.86 6.08 -7.85
C GLU A 34 1.92 4.73 -7.12
N ILE A 35 2.41 4.73 -5.88
CA ILE A 35 2.40 3.54 -5.02
C ILE A 35 0.97 3.15 -4.64
N VAL A 36 0.12 4.12 -4.29
CA VAL A 36 -1.31 3.90 -4.00
C VAL A 36 -2.01 3.28 -5.21
N ASP A 37 -1.87 3.87 -6.39
CA ASP A 37 -2.53 3.40 -7.61
C ASP A 37 -2.12 1.96 -7.96
N ALA A 38 -0.83 1.64 -7.82
CA ALA A 38 -0.33 0.29 -8.05
C ALA A 38 -0.87 -0.72 -7.03
N LEU A 39 -0.92 -0.36 -5.74
CA LEU A 39 -1.47 -1.22 -4.69
C LEU A 39 -2.98 -1.43 -4.86
N ALA A 40 -3.72 -0.40 -5.23
CA ALA A 40 -5.15 -0.46 -5.52
C ALA A 40 -5.42 -1.43 -6.67
N LEU A 41 -4.66 -1.30 -7.77
CA LEU A 41 -4.76 -2.19 -8.93
C LEU A 41 -4.47 -3.67 -8.57
N LEU A 42 -3.41 -3.92 -7.78
CA LEU A 42 -3.02 -5.28 -7.39
C LEU A 42 -3.99 -5.93 -6.39
N SER A 43 -4.61 -5.13 -5.52
CA SER A 43 -5.58 -5.62 -4.52
C SER A 43 -7.02 -5.63 -5.03
N GLY A 44 -7.30 -5.05 -6.20
CA GLY A 44 -8.65 -4.92 -6.75
C GLY A 44 -9.53 -3.93 -5.98
N ALA A 45 -8.91 -2.98 -5.27
CA ALA A 45 -9.60 -2.00 -4.43
C ALA A 45 -9.59 -0.60 -5.07
N ASP A 46 -10.44 0.28 -4.56
CA ASP A 46 -10.43 1.69 -4.94
C ASP A 46 -9.18 2.39 -4.34
N PRO A 47 -8.46 3.26 -5.09
CA PRO A 47 -7.34 4.03 -4.57
C PRO A 47 -7.67 4.85 -3.31
N ALA A 48 -8.91 5.34 -3.19
CA ALA A 48 -9.41 6.03 -2.00
C ALA A 48 -9.65 5.10 -0.80
N SER A 49 -9.63 3.78 -0.99
CA SER A 49 -9.66 2.79 0.09
C SER A 49 -8.27 2.33 0.52
N VAL A 50 -7.20 2.74 -0.18
CA VAL A 50 -5.81 2.43 0.16
C VAL A 50 -5.22 3.53 1.04
N VAL A 51 -4.66 3.12 2.17
CA VAL A 51 -3.92 3.98 3.09
C VAL A 51 -2.46 3.55 3.10
N LEU A 52 -1.56 4.45 2.72
CA LEU A 52 -0.13 4.25 2.88
C LEU A 52 0.32 4.74 4.25
N ASP A 53 1.00 3.87 4.98
CA ASP A 53 1.65 4.21 6.24
C ASP A 53 3.03 4.86 5.97
N ARG A 54 4.00 4.62 6.86
CA ARG A 54 5.38 5.05 6.71
C ARG A 54 6.04 4.32 5.55
N LEU A 55 6.61 5.11 4.64
CA LEU A 55 7.49 4.63 3.58
C LEU A 55 8.95 4.85 3.97
N SER A 56 9.77 3.85 3.69
CA SER A 56 11.22 3.87 3.90
C SER A 56 11.92 3.71 2.54
N PRO A 57 12.24 4.81 1.85
CA PRO A 57 12.93 4.77 0.57
C PRO A 57 14.38 4.29 0.76
N ARG A 58 14.81 3.38 -0.10
CA ARG A 58 16.17 2.87 -0.23
C ARG A 58 16.69 3.18 -1.64
N ALA A 59 16.89 4.47 -1.91
CA ALA A 59 17.26 4.98 -3.23
C ALA A 59 18.50 4.29 -3.85
N LYS A 60 19.53 4.00 -3.05
CA LYS A 60 20.74 3.29 -3.51
C LYS A 60 20.48 1.87 -4.03
N LYS A 61 19.34 1.27 -3.67
CA LYS A 61 18.92 -0.07 -4.11
C LYS A 61 17.81 -0.03 -5.17
N GLY A 62 17.24 1.14 -5.45
CA GLY A 62 16.06 1.26 -6.32
C GLY A 62 14.80 0.66 -5.70
N GLU A 63 14.62 0.77 -4.38
CA GLU A 63 13.50 0.15 -3.67
C GLU A 63 12.84 1.12 -2.67
N VAL A 64 11.53 1.04 -2.48
CA VAL A 64 10.80 1.65 -1.38
C VAL A 64 10.13 0.53 -0.59
N ARG A 65 10.40 0.47 0.71
CA ARG A 65 9.67 -0.44 1.60
C ARG A 65 8.57 0.31 2.31
N GLY A 66 7.41 -0.29 2.48
CA GLY A 66 6.28 0.36 3.11
C GLY A 66 5.29 -0.62 3.70
N LYS A 67 4.38 -0.06 4.48
CA LYS A 67 3.17 -0.74 4.91
C LYS A 67 1.97 -0.04 4.30
N ALA A 68 0.97 -0.80 3.89
CA ALA A 68 -0.28 -0.30 3.39
C ALA A 68 -1.45 -1.02 4.06
N ARG A 69 -2.57 -0.32 4.17
CA ARG A 69 -3.85 -0.85 4.61
C ARG A 69 -4.85 -0.64 3.49
N VAL A 70 -5.48 -1.71 3.05
CA VAL A 70 -6.53 -1.66 2.01
C VAL A 70 -7.85 -1.98 2.68
N TYR A 71 -8.78 -1.02 2.70
CA TYR A 71 -10.10 -1.20 3.29
C TYR A 71 -11.11 -1.69 2.24
N ASP A 72 -12.07 -2.51 2.65
CA ASP A 72 -13.13 -2.99 1.74
C ASP A 72 -14.04 -1.82 1.29
N ASP A 73 -14.25 -0.82 2.15
CA ASP A 73 -15.09 0.34 1.86
C ASP A 73 -14.61 1.64 2.55
N ALA A 74 -15.06 2.79 2.03
CA ALA A 74 -14.67 4.10 2.53
C ALA A 74 -15.16 4.38 3.97
N ALA A 75 -16.24 3.73 4.41
CA ALA A 75 -16.75 3.87 5.78
C ALA A 75 -15.84 3.12 6.77
N ALA A 76 -15.36 1.93 6.41
CA ALA A 76 -14.36 1.17 7.17
C ALA A 76 -13.04 1.94 7.28
N ARG A 77 -12.60 2.61 6.20
CA ARG A 77 -11.46 3.54 6.24
C ARG A 77 -11.69 4.66 7.25
N SER A 78 -12.84 5.34 7.17
CA SER A 78 -13.14 6.47 8.07
C SER A 78 -13.24 6.06 9.54
N ALA A 79 -13.66 4.83 9.84
CA ALA A 79 -13.73 4.31 11.21
C ALA A 79 -12.37 3.83 11.73
N GLY A 80 -11.53 3.25 10.85
CA GLY A 80 -10.23 2.69 11.23
C GLY A 80 -9.08 3.70 11.29
N GLU A 81 -9.24 4.89 10.69
CA GLU A 81 -8.26 5.99 10.72
C GLU A 81 -8.59 7.10 11.74
N ARG A 82 -9.66 6.91 12.54
CA ARG A 82 -10.11 7.84 13.57
C ARG A 82 -9.40 7.60 14.89
#